data_AF-A0A0G0I1R0-F1
#
_entry.id   AF-A0A0G0I1R0-F1
#
_cell.length_a   1.000
_cell.length_b   1.000
_cell.length_c   1.000
_cell.angle_alpha   90.00
_cell.angle_beta   90.00
_cell.angle_gamma   90.00
#
_symmetry.space_group_name_H-M   'P 1'
#
loop_
_entity.id
_entity.type
_entity.pdbx_description
1 polymer ?
#
loop_
_entity_poly.entity_id
_entity_poly.type
_entity_poly.pdbx_seq_one_letter_code
_entity_poly.pdbx_strand_id
1 'polypeptide(L)'
;MGPDAQKEIGFIFMVILGIETSCDETSAAVYDTLQRKIIAHEVFSQIKEHAHFGGVVPEIASRSQLEKIHPIVAETLSSAGIKTCDIDVVAVTTTPGLVGSLFVGLCFAKGIAWSLQKKLIGVNHLEGHIYSAFLGADGYCVDLPFPHICLSASGGHTALYLVESFSSYKIIGHTIDDAAGEAFDKVSKVMGLGYPGGPIIEKLAAAAGFKDYYSYPRTKNLHDEIFFSFSGLKTAVLYDLVRRGAYDFKAGILVEQMTLQLQQEVSSSLLVCIGDIFENNIRCALKKYPQAQMVTFTGGVACNAYLRERLSTFCRRRKKDFVAAPPRFCGDNGAMIAFVGALKAERQEWADLYLDVRP
;
A
#
# COMPACT_ATOMS: atom_id res chain seq x y z
N MET A 1 6.73 35.44 35.32
CA MET A 1 5.25 35.41 35.22
C MET A 1 4.82 36.51 34.27
N GLY A 2 4.17 36.11 33.19
CA GLY A 2 3.72 36.91 32.06
C GLY A 2 3.12 35.89 31.09
N PRO A 3 1.79 35.77 30.99
CA PRO A 3 1.11 34.55 30.55
C PRO A 3 0.88 34.50 29.04
N ASP A 4 0.81 33.26 28.54
CA ASP A 4 -0.07 32.81 27.47
C ASP A 4 -0.16 33.63 26.18
N ALA A 5 0.64 33.21 25.21
CA ALA A 5 0.18 33.13 23.83
C ALA A 5 0.32 31.67 23.38
N GLN A 6 -0.38 30.76 24.05
CA GLN A 6 -0.82 29.53 23.39
C GLN A 6 -1.69 29.99 22.21
N LYS A 7 -1.16 29.89 20.99
CA LYS A 7 -2.00 29.92 19.79
C LYS A 7 -3.01 28.79 19.97
N GLU A 8 -4.25 29.13 20.31
CA GLU A 8 -5.38 28.24 20.11
C GLU A 8 -5.39 27.86 18.63
N ILE A 9 -4.89 26.66 18.33
CA ILE A 9 -5.15 25.99 17.08
C ILE A 9 -6.63 25.65 17.16
N GLY A 10 -7.48 26.57 16.70
CA GLY A 10 -8.91 26.28 16.56
C GLY A 10 -9.03 25.05 15.68
N PHE A 11 -9.51 23.93 16.24
CA PHE A 11 -9.83 22.75 15.47
C PHE A 11 -10.92 23.15 14.48
N ILE A 12 -10.55 23.35 13.23
CA ILE A 12 -11.52 23.60 12.17
C ILE A 12 -12.16 22.24 11.87
N PHE A 13 -13.44 22.13 12.22
CA PHE A 13 -14.25 20.98 11.84
C PHE A 13 -14.43 21.00 10.32
N MET A 14 -14.03 19.92 9.67
CA MET A 14 -14.06 19.78 8.22
C MET A 14 -14.51 18.37 7.85
N VAL A 15 -15.29 18.28 6.79
CA VAL A 15 -15.59 17.04 6.09
C VAL A 15 -14.71 16.95 4.84
N ILE A 16 -13.84 15.95 4.81
CA ILE A 16 -12.87 15.74 3.72
C ILE A 16 -13.34 14.58 2.85
N LEU A 17 -13.52 14.81 1.56
CA LEU A 17 -13.68 13.75 0.56
C LEU A 17 -12.30 13.38 0.01
N GLY A 18 -11.85 12.15 0.21
CA GLY A 18 -10.65 11.59 -0.42
C GLY A 18 -10.99 10.78 -1.66
N ILE A 19 -10.23 10.94 -2.75
CA ILE A 19 -10.39 10.23 -4.02
C ILE A 19 -9.05 9.60 -4.45
N GLU A 20 -9.06 8.29 -4.69
CA GLU A 20 -7.92 7.50 -5.15
C GLU A 20 -8.23 6.82 -6.49
N THR A 21 -7.38 7.07 -7.49
CA THR A 21 -7.49 6.59 -8.88
C THR A 21 -6.12 6.44 -9.54
N SER A 22 -5.06 6.16 -8.79
CA SER A 22 -3.68 6.15 -9.32
C SER A 22 -3.35 4.94 -10.20
N CYS A 23 -4.00 3.80 -9.98
CA CYS A 23 -3.72 2.55 -10.70
C CYS A 23 -5.02 1.87 -11.18
N ASP A 24 -5.42 0.74 -10.59
CA ASP A 24 -6.54 -0.10 -11.00
C ASP A 24 -7.69 -0.16 -9.97
N GLU A 25 -7.59 0.63 -8.91
CA GLU A 25 -8.70 0.95 -8.01
C GLU A 25 -9.37 2.28 -8.38
N THR A 26 -10.68 2.35 -8.09
CA THR A 26 -11.43 3.60 -7.96
C THR A 26 -12.01 3.62 -6.56
N SER A 27 -11.56 4.56 -5.73
CA SER A 27 -12.00 4.60 -4.34
C SER A 27 -12.29 6.01 -3.88
N ALA A 28 -13.28 6.12 -3.00
CA ALA A 28 -13.59 7.34 -2.30
C ALA A 28 -13.79 7.07 -0.80
N ALA A 29 -13.49 8.07 0.02
CA ALA A 29 -13.78 8.02 1.45
C ALA A 29 -14.14 9.40 1.98
N VAL A 30 -14.91 9.40 3.07
CA VAL A 30 -15.22 10.62 3.82
C VAL A 30 -14.55 10.55 5.18
N TYR A 31 -13.75 11.56 5.47
CA TYR A 31 -13.12 11.77 6.77
C TYR A 31 -13.77 12.93 7.51
N ASP A 32 -14.12 12.71 8.77
CA ASP A 32 -14.66 13.71 9.69
C ASP A 32 -13.56 14.10 10.69
N THR A 33 -13.10 15.36 10.65
CA THR A 33 -12.03 15.84 11.55
C THR A 33 -12.48 16.02 12.99
N LEU A 34 -13.77 16.25 13.25
CA LEU A 34 -14.32 16.33 14.60
C LEU A 34 -14.25 14.96 15.27
N GLN A 35 -14.65 13.90 14.55
CA GLN A 35 -14.61 12.53 15.06
C GLN A 35 -13.23 11.88 14.93
N ARG A 36 -12.31 12.49 14.16
CA ARG A 36 -11.05 11.91 13.71
C ARG A 36 -11.25 10.52 13.08
N LYS A 37 -12.25 10.40 12.20
CA LYS A 37 -12.75 9.11 11.73
C LYS A 37 -13.06 9.08 10.23
N ILE A 38 -12.74 7.96 9.59
CA ILE A 38 -13.30 7.60 8.27
C ILE A 38 -14.74 7.13 8.48
N ILE A 39 -15.70 7.97 8.09
CA ILE A 39 -17.14 7.72 8.30
C ILE A 39 -17.80 6.95 7.15
N ALA A 40 -17.22 6.99 5.95
CA ALA A 40 -17.58 6.13 4.83
C ALA A 40 -16.37 5.87 3.93
N HIS A 41 -16.37 4.73 3.25
CA HIS A 41 -15.25 4.29 2.43
C HIS A 41 -15.70 3.19 1.46
N GLU A 42 -15.56 3.45 0.16
CA GLU A 42 -15.89 2.50 -0.90
C GLU A 42 -14.70 2.29 -1.83
N VAL A 43 -14.53 1.05 -2.31
CA VAL A 43 -13.47 0.66 -3.25
C VAL A 43 -14.09 -0.19 -4.35
N PHE A 44 -13.89 0.21 -5.59
CA PHE A 44 -14.06 -0.63 -6.76
C PHE A 44 -12.68 -1.04 -7.28
N SER A 45 -12.41 -2.35 -7.35
CA SER A 45 -11.14 -2.89 -7.84
C SER A 45 -11.33 -3.58 -9.19
N GLN A 46 -10.45 -3.26 -10.14
CA GLN A 46 -10.48 -3.76 -11.52
C GLN A 46 -9.68 -5.06 -11.70
N ILE A 47 -9.27 -5.74 -10.61
CA ILE A 47 -8.48 -6.99 -10.67
C ILE A 47 -9.05 -8.00 -11.68
N LYS A 48 -10.39 -8.15 -11.74
CA LYS A 48 -11.05 -9.06 -12.69
C LYS A 48 -10.87 -8.66 -14.16
N GLU A 49 -10.85 -7.35 -14.44
CA GLU A 49 -10.67 -6.79 -15.78
C GLU A 49 -9.23 -7.03 -16.28
N HIS A 50 -8.25 -6.91 -15.37
CA HIS A 50 -6.83 -7.07 -15.67
C HIS A 50 -6.31 -8.51 -15.61
N ALA A 51 -7.02 -9.42 -14.93
CA ALA A 51 -6.58 -10.79 -14.68
C ALA A 51 -6.19 -11.56 -15.96
N HIS A 52 -6.92 -11.37 -17.07
CA HIS A 52 -6.66 -12.04 -18.35
C HIS A 52 -5.36 -11.57 -19.03
N PHE A 53 -4.91 -10.36 -18.70
CA PHE A 53 -3.67 -9.78 -19.23
C PHE A 53 -2.46 -10.09 -18.32
N GLY A 54 -2.71 -10.55 -17.09
CA GLY A 54 -1.66 -10.87 -16.11
C GLY A 54 -0.93 -9.64 -15.57
N GLY A 55 -1.58 -8.47 -15.62
CA GLY A 55 -1.08 -7.18 -15.16
C GLY A 55 -2.02 -6.05 -15.58
N VAL A 56 -1.84 -4.87 -14.97
CA VAL A 56 -2.69 -3.70 -15.24
C VAL A 56 -2.47 -3.18 -16.66
N VAL A 57 -3.56 -3.00 -17.40
CA VAL A 57 -3.57 -2.36 -18.73
C VAL A 57 -4.03 -0.90 -18.58
N PRO A 58 -3.15 0.10 -18.81
CA PRO A 58 -3.46 1.50 -18.46
C PRO A 58 -4.73 2.07 -19.09
N GLU A 59 -4.99 1.78 -20.37
CA GLU A 59 -6.19 2.28 -21.07
C GLU A 59 -7.49 1.67 -20.54
N ILE A 60 -7.46 0.39 -20.14
CA ILE A 60 -8.62 -0.25 -19.51
C ILE A 60 -8.86 0.40 -18.15
N ALA A 61 -7.78 0.67 -17.41
CA ALA A 61 -7.88 1.24 -16.07
C ALA A 61 -8.51 2.63 -16.06
N SER A 62 -8.03 3.53 -16.94
CA SER A 62 -8.57 4.89 -17.05
C SER A 62 -10.02 4.92 -17.51
N ARG A 63 -10.44 4.03 -18.43
CA ARG A 63 -11.84 3.97 -18.87
C ARG A 63 -12.78 3.48 -17.77
N SER A 64 -12.38 2.42 -17.08
CA SER A 64 -13.14 1.89 -15.95
C SER A 64 -13.27 2.93 -14.84
N GLN A 65 -12.19 3.65 -14.50
CA GLN A 65 -12.25 4.76 -13.55
C GLN A 65 -13.21 5.87 -14.00
N LEU A 66 -13.22 6.25 -15.28
CA LEU A 66 -14.13 7.27 -15.80
C LEU A 66 -15.61 6.87 -15.62
N GLU A 67 -15.93 5.59 -15.79
CA GLU A 67 -17.28 5.06 -15.56
C GLU A 67 -17.64 4.93 -14.07
N LYS A 68 -16.65 4.64 -13.22
CA LYS A 68 -16.87 4.26 -11.81
C LYS A 68 -16.71 5.40 -10.82
N ILE A 69 -16.01 6.47 -11.16
CA ILE A 69 -15.71 7.55 -10.20
C ILE A 69 -16.97 8.20 -9.65
N HIS A 70 -17.95 8.52 -10.50
CA HIS A 70 -19.20 9.10 -10.05
C HIS A 70 -20.03 8.18 -9.14
N PRO A 71 -20.35 6.92 -9.54
CA PRO A 71 -21.14 6.04 -8.68
C PRO A 71 -20.43 5.73 -7.36
N ILE A 72 -19.10 5.56 -7.36
CA ILE A 72 -18.34 5.29 -6.13
C ILE A 72 -18.38 6.48 -5.17
N VAL A 73 -18.18 7.70 -5.67
CA VAL A 73 -18.30 8.90 -4.81
C VAL A 73 -19.73 9.07 -4.31
N ALA A 74 -20.74 8.87 -5.16
CA ALA A 74 -22.14 8.99 -4.77
C ALA A 74 -22.53 7.97 -3.69
N GLU A 75 -22.12 6.72 -3.84
CA GLU A 75 -22.31 5.65 -2.86
C GLU A 75 -21.60 5.98 -1.54
N THR A 76 -20.34 6.44 -1.61
CA THR A 76 -19.58 6.84 -0.41
C THR A 76 -20.27 7.96 0.37
N LEU A 77 -20.75 9.00 -0.31
CA LEU A 77 -21.48 10.11 0.33
C LEU A 77 -22.81 9.65 0.92
N SER A 78 -23.53 8.77 0.22
CA SER A 78 -24.76 8.16 0.72
C SER A 78 -24.51 7.31 1.97
N SER A 79 -23.46 6.48 1.97
CA SER A 79 -23.04 5.67 3.12
C SER A 79 -22.63 6.54 4.32
N ALA A 80 -22.06 7.72 4.08
CA ALA A 80 -21.77 8.71 5.13
C ALA A 80 -23.00 9.48 5.61
N GLY A 81 -24.12 9.41 4.88
CA GLY A 81 -25.33 10.18 5.19
C GLY A 81 -25.19 11.69 4.95
N ILE A 82 -24.29 12.10 4.05
CA ILE A 82 -24.03 13.51 3.74
C ILE A 82 -24.28 13.82 2.27
N LYS A 83 -24.48 15.10 1.95
CA LYS A 83 -24.62 15.60 0.58
C LYS A 83 -23.29 16.16 0.09
N THR A 84 -23.13 16.27 -1.22
CA THR A 84 -21.93 16.86 -1.83
C THR A 84 -21.65 18.29 -1.33
N CYS A 85 -22.68 19.07 -1.02
CA CYS A 85 -22.53 20.43 -0.48
C CYS A 85 -21.93 20.50 0.94
N ASP A 86 -21.99 19.40 1.67
CA ASP A 86 -21.49 19.28 3.05
C ASP A 86 -19.97 19.03 3.09
N ILE A 87 -19.36 18.74 1.95
CA ILE A 87 -17.90 18.57 1.82
C ILE A 87 -17.22 19.94 1.96
N ASP A 88 -16.17 20.04 2.77
CA ASP A 88 -15.36 21.26 2.93
C ASP A 88 -14.10 21.23 2.07
N VAL A 89 -13.51 20.05 1.93
CA VAL A 89 -12.25 19.83 1.21
C VAL A 89 -12.34 18.57 0.35
N VAL A 90 -11.85 18.66 -0.88
CA VAL A 90 -11.63 17.50 -1.75
C VAL A 90 -10.14 17.21 -1.82
N ALA A 91 -9.73 16.06 -1.30
CA ALA A 91 -8.38 15.53 -1.39
C ALA A 91 -8.31 14.47 -2.50
N VAL A 92 -7.30 14.55 -3.36
CA VAL A 92 -7.19 13.66 -4.51
C VAL A 92 -5.74 13.26 -4.76
N THR A 93 -5.54 11.99 -5.11
CA THR A 93 -4.23 11.50 -5.51
C THR A 93 -3.75 12.18 -6.79
N THR A 94 -2.53 12.69 -6.77
CA THR A 94 -1.92 13.38 -7.93
C THR A 94 -0.59 12.80 -8.37
N THR A 95 0.04 11.94 -7.55
CA THR A 95 1.38 11.39 -7.81
C THR A 95 1.73 10.29 -6.82
N PRO A 96 2.59 9.33 -7.17
CA PRO A 96 2.78 8.82 -8.53
C PRO A 96 1.54 8.04 -9.00
N GLY A 97 1.53 7.62 -10.26
CA GLY A 97 0.46 6.79 -10.80
C GLY A 97 0.36 6.82 -12.32
N LEU A 98 -0.55 6.02 -12.87
CA LEU A 98 -0.85 6.02 -14.30
C LEU A 98 -1.47 7.37 -14.67
N VAL A 99 -0.85 8.07 -15.63
CA VAL A 99 -1.24 9.44 -15.99
C VAL A 99 -2.74 9.58 -16.32
N GLY A 100 -3.29 8.67 -17.12
CA GLY A 100 -4.71 8.68 -17.49
C GLY A 100 -5.63 8.47 -16.29
N SER A 101 -5.24 7.57 -15.39
CA SER A 101 -5.97 7.24 -14.17
C SER A 101 -5.98 8.42 -13.18
N LEU A 102 -4.81 9.02 -12.92
CA LEU A 102 -4.68 10.22 -12.08
C LEU A 102 -5.51 11.39 -12.62
N PHE A 103 -5.54 11.58 -13.95
CA PHE A 103 -6.33 12.64 -14.58
C PHE A 103 -7.83 12.50 -14.31
N VAL A 104 -8.37 11.28 -14.31
CA VAL A 104 -9.80 11.05 -14.02
C VAL A 104 -10.14 11.55 -12.62
N GLY A 105 -9.38 11.13 -11.60
CA GLY A 105 -9.56 11.58 -10.23
C GLY A 105 -9.44 13.09 -10.08
N LEU A 106 -8.35 13.66 -10.60
CA LEU A 106 -8.05 15.09 -10.46
C LEU A 106 -9.11 15.97 -11.13
N CYS A 107 -9.54 15.62 -12.34
CA CYS A 107 -10.58 16.38 -13.05
C CYS A 107 -11.92 16.33 -12.30
N PHE A 108 -12.30 15.16 -11.78
CA PHE A 108 -13.52 15.03 -10.99
C PHE A 108 -13.46 15.83 -9.68
N ALA A 109 -12.33 15.75 -8.97
CA ALA A 109 -12.08 16.51 -7.74
C ALA A 109 -12.12 18.03 -7.98
N LYS A 110 -11.48 18.51 -9.06
CA LYS A 110 -11.55 19.91 -9.49
C LYS A 110 -12.98 20.33 -9.83
N GLY A 111 -13.76 19.48 -10.49
CA GLY A 111 -15.17 19.73 -10.80
C GLY A 111 -16.01 19.97 -9.54
N ILE A 112 -15.85 19.13 -8.51
CA ILE A 112 -16.51 19.32 -7.21
C ILE A 112 -16.01 20.61 -6.55
N ALA A 113 -14.71 20.78 -6.41
CA ALA A 113 -14.12 21.93 -5.72
C ALA A 113 -14.52 23.26 -6.38
N TRP A 114 -14.48 23.35 -7.71
CA TRP A 114 -14.86 24.54 -8.45
C TRP A 114 -16.37 24.83 -8.40
N SER A 115 -17.22 23.82 -8.63
CA SER A 115 -18.67 24.02 -8.64
C SER A 115 -19.24 24.43 -7.28
N LEU A 116 -18.65 23.95 -6.19
CA LEU A 116 -19.08 24.21 -4.82
C LEU A 116 -18.23 25.26 -4.09
N GLN A 117 -17.22 25.83 -4.77
CA GLN A 117 -16.27 26.78 -4.19
C GLN A 117 -15.56 26.22 -2.93
N LYS A 118 -15.25 24.92 -2.95
CA LYS A 118 -14.58 24.18 -1.87
C LYS A 118 -13.07 24.11 -2.08
N LYS A 119 -12.34 23.71 -1.04
CA LYS A 119 -10.88 23.59 -1.11
C LYS A 119 -10.47 22.31 -1.82
N LEU A 120 -9.31 22.36 -2.49
CA LEU A 120 -8.69 21.22 -3.16
C LEU A 120 -7.33 20.94 -2.53
N ILE A 121 -6.99 19.66 -2.36
CA ILE A 121 -5.67 19.21 -1.91
C ILE A 121 -5.19 18.09 -2.83
N GLY A 122 -3.98 18.25 -3.36
CA GLY A 122 -3.25 17.17 -4.03
C GLY A 122 -2.52 16.32 -3.00
N VAL A 123 -2.70 15.01 -3.08
CA VAL A 123 -2.08 14.03 -2.17
C VAL A 123 -1.11 13.16 -2.95
N ASN A 124 0.02 12.85 -2.32
CA ASN A 124 0.95 11.84 -2.81
C ASN A 124 0.45 10.45 -2.38
N HIS A 125 0.27 9.55 -3.33
CA HIS A 125 -0.16 8.17 -3.14
C HIS A 125 0.71 7.41 -2.12
N LEU A 126 2.03 7.56 -2.20
CA LEU A 126 2.96 6.91 -1.28
C LEU A 126 2.84 7.49 0.13
N GLU A 127 2.55 8.79 0.25
CA GLU A 127 2.23 9.43 1.54
C GLU A 127 0.95 8.84 2.15
N GLY A 128 -0.08 8.60 1.32
CA GLY A 128 -1.26 7.84 1.71
C GLY A 128 -0.90 6.49 2.32
N HIS A 129 -0.11 5.69 1.61
CA HIS A 129 0.34 4.39 2.12
C HIS A 129 1.21 4.49 3.37
N ILE A 130 2.06 5.51 3.53
CA ILE A 130 2.85 5.70 4.75
C ILE A 130 1.95 5.90 5.97
N TYR A 131 0.87 6.68 5.80
CA TYR A 131 -0.03 7.03 6.89
C TYR A 131 -1.21 6.08 7.10
N SER A 132 -1.45 5.13 6.19
CA SER A 132 -2.57 4.17 6.31
C SER A 132 -2.46 3.24 7.54
N ALA A 133 -1.25 3.04 8.06
CA ALA A 133 -1.02 2.31 9.32
C ALA A 133 -1.70 2.96 10.54
N PHE A 134 -1.98 4.26 10.48
CA PHE A 134 -2.58 5.01 11.58
C PHE A 134 -4.10 5.13 11.47
N LEU A 135 -4.69 4.46 10.48
CA LEU A 135 -6.12 4.25 10.39
C LEU A 135 -6.49 2.94 11.10
N GLY A 136 -7.26 3.04 12.18
CA GLY A 136 -7.81 1.88 12.89
C GLY A 136 -8.80 1.10 12.02
N ALA A 137 -8.99 -0.19 12.32
CA ALA A 137 -9.90 -1.05 11.56
C ALA A 137 -11.37 -0.57 11.60
N ASP A 138 -11.73 0.17 12.64
CA ASP A 138 -13.02 0.83 12.87
C ASP A 138 -13.10 2.23 12.23
N GLY A 139 -12.04 2.68 11.57
CA GLY A 139 -11.93 3.97 10.89
C GLY A 139 -11.43 5.11 11.77
N TYR A 140 -11.25 4.92 13.08
CA TYR A 140 -10.69 5.97 13.95
C TYR A 140 -9.18 6.12 13.72
N CYS A 141 -8.70 7.35 13.71
CA CYS A 141 -7.27 7.62 13.59
C CYS A 141 -6.59 7.54 14.95
N VAL A 142 -5.40 6.95 14.97
CA VAL A 142 -4.49 7.03 16.11
C VAL A 142 -3.50 8.18 15.92
N ASP A 143 -2.83 8.57 17.00
CA ASP A 143 -1.78 9.59 16.92
C ASP A 143 -0.58 9.11 16.09
N LEU A 144 0.12 10.06 15.48
CA LEU A 144 1.26 9.80 14.59
C LEU A 144 2.57 9.83 15.38
N PRO A 145 3.15 8.69 15.78
CA PRO A 145 4.47 8.65 16.40
C PRO A 145 5.56 8.96 15.37
N PHE A 146 6.42 9.92 15.72
CA PHE A 146 7.61 10.27 14.95
C PHE A 146 8.86 10.27 15.84
N PRO A 147 10.03 9.87 15.32
CA PRO A 147 10.23 9.28 14.01
C PRO A 147 9.82 7.79 14.00
N HIS A 148 9.45 7.26 12.84
CA HIS A 148 9.20 5.82 12.66
C HIS A 148 9.78 5.31 11.34
N ILE A 149 9.95 3.99 11.24
CA ILE A 149 10.35 3.32 10.00
C ILE A 149 9.11 2.72 9.35
N CYS A 150 8.82 3.06 8.10
CA CYS A 150 7.70 2.48 7.36
C CYS A 150 8.24 1.52 6.29
N LEU A 151 7.87 0.23 6.39
CA LEU A 151 7.99 -0.71 5.29
C LEU A 151 6.71 -0.59 4.43
N SER A 152 6.85 -0.11 3.21
CA SER A 152 5.77 -0.14 2.23
C SER A 152 6.06 -1.24 1.21
N ALA A 153 5.14 -2.19 1.05
CA ALA A 153 5.24 -3.24 0.04
C ALA A 153 3.89 -3.50 -0.64
N SER A 154 3.81 -3.21 -1.93
CA SER A 154 2.67 -3.44 -2.81
C SER A 154 3.05 -4.35 -3.99
N GLY A 155 2.16 -4.44 -4.99
CA GLY A 155 2.44 -5.12 -6.26
C GLY A 155 3.68 -4.58 -6.97
N GLY A 156 3.77 -3.25 -7.12
CA GLY A 156 4.85 -2.58 -7.87
C GLY A 156 5.83 -1.77 -7.02
N HIS A 157 5.64 -1.72 -5.69
CA HIS A 157 6.51 -0.93 -4.80
C HIS A 157 7.03 -1.78 -3.65
N THR A 158 8.31 -1.63 -3.31
CA THR A 158 8.86 -2.14 -2.04
C THR A 158 9.97 -1.21 -1.57
N ALA A 159 9.75 -0.53 -0.45
CA ALA A 159 10.70 0.39 0.12
C ALA A 159 10.57 0.53 1.64
N LEU A 160 11.66 0.99 2.24
CA LEU A 160 11.73 1.47 3.61
C LEU A 160 11.86 2.99 3.60
N TYR A 161 11.03 3.62 4.42
CA TYR A 161 11.06 5.06 4.68
C TYR A 161 11.47 5.29 6.13
N LEU A 162 12.30 6.31 6.36
CA LEU A 162 12.37 6.95 7.68
C LEU A 162 11.43 8.15 7.64
N VAL A 163 10.40 8.11 8.46
CA VAL A 163 9.40 9.18 8.58
C VAL A 163 9.73 9.98 9.83
N GLU A 164 10.29 11.16 9.65
CA GLU A 164 10.80 12.04 10.71
C GLU A 164 9.72 13.00 11.24
N SER A 165 8.79 13.38 10.36
CA SER A 165 7.58 14.15 10.69
C SER A 165 6.56 13.99 9.55
N PHE A 166 5.39 14.63 9.66
CA PHE A 166 4.35 14.55 8.62
C PHE A 166 4.86 14.92 7.21
N SER A 167 5.60 16.02 7.10
CA SER A 167 6.08 16.52 5.80
C SER A 167 7.53 16.10 5.52
N SER A 168 8.13 15.23 6.36
CA SER A 168 9.53 14.83 6.25
C SER A 168 9.67 13.32 6.33
N TYR A 169 9.80 12.69 5.17
CA TYR A 169 10.11 11.28 5.03
C TYR A 169 11.16 11.08 3.94
N LYS A 170 12.08 10.16 4.17
CA LYS A 170 13.15 9.81 3.22
C LYS A 170 13.14 8.32 2.95
N ILE A 171 13.31 7.96 1.68
CA ILE A 171 13.58 6.58 1.28
C ILE A 171 14.97 6.23 1.84
N ILE A 172 15.03 5.21 2.69
CA ILE A 172 16.28 4.70 3.27
C ILE A 172 16.73 3.40 2.63
N GLY A 173 15.84 2.75 1.86
CA GLY A 173 16.15 1.62 1.00
C GLY A 173 14.94 1.26 0.14
N HIS A 174 15.18 0.80 -1.08
CA HIS A 174 14.11 0.39 -2.00
C HIS A 174 14.54 -0.84 -2.80
N THR A 175 13.59 -1.47 -3.47
CA THR A 175 13.93 -2.54 -4.41
C THR A 175 14.72 -2.00 -5.59
N ILE A 176 15.78 -2.70 -5.97
CA ILE A 176 16.58 -2.41 -7.18
C ILE A 176 16.09 -3.21 -8.40
N ASP A 177 15.14 -4.12 -8.20
CA ASP A 177 14.53 -4.95 -9.24
C ASP A 177 13.01 -5.13 -9.02
N ASP A 178 12.49 -6.36 -8.98
CA ASP A 178 11.08 -6.66 -8.73
C ASP A 178 10.64 -6.15 -7.35
N ALA A 179 9.37 -5.80 -7.18
CA ALA A 179 8.77 -5.61 -5.85
C ALA A 179 8.40 -6.96 -5.21
N ALA A 180 8.15 -6.97 -3.90
CA ALA A 180 7.75 -8.17 -3.17
C ALA A 180 6.40 -8.73 -3.66
N GLY A 181 5.42 -7.86 -3.94
CA GLY A 181 4.14 -8.25 -4.53
C GLY A 181 4.31 -8.90 -5.90
N GLU A 182 5.06 -8.26 -6.79
CA GLU A 182 5.41 -8.79 -8.11
C GLU A 182 6.13 -10.14 -8.04
N ALA A 183 6.98 -10.36 -7.04
CA ALA A 183 7.61 -11.67 -6.82
C ALA A 183 6.57 -12.76 -6.48
N PHE A 184 5.57 -12.45 -5.63
CA PHE A 184 4.46 -13.38 -5.38
C PHE A 184 3.68 -13.69 -6.65
N ASP A 185 3.33 -12.66 -7.44
CA ASP A 185 2.51 -12.82 -8.64
C ASP A 185 3.25 -13.61 -9.73
N LYS A 186 4.54 -13.33 -9.94
CA LYS A 186 5.36 -14.05 -10.92
C LYS A 186 5.57 -15.51 -10.53
N VAL A 187 5.81 -15.81 -9.25
CA VAL A 187 5.95 -17.20 -8.79
C VAL A 187 4.61 -17.93 -8.87
N SER A 188 3.52 -17.29 -8.44
CA SER A 188 2.16 -17.82 -8.59
C SER A 188 1.84 -18.19 -10.04
N LYS A 189 2.20 -17.32 -10.99
CA LYS A 189 2.04 -17.57 -12.43
C LYS A 189 2.86 -18.77 -12.92
N VAL A 190 4.13 -18.87 -12.53
CA VAL A 190 4.99 -20.03 -12.89
C VAL A 190 4.44 -21.34 -12.31
N MET A 191 3.74 -21.27 -11.19
CA MET A 191 3.08 -22.42 -10.55
C MET A 191 1.66 -22.70 -11.07
N GLY A 192 1.16 -21.92 -12.03
CA GLY A 192 -0.19 -22.02 -12.60
C GLY A 192 -1.32 -21.69 -11.64
N LEU A 193 -1.06 -20.87 -10.63
CA LEU A 193 -2.00 -20.52 -9.57
C LEU A 193 -2.86 -19.29 -9.92
N GLY A 194 -2.46 -18.51 -10.91
CA GLY A 194 -3.19 -17.31 -11.36
C GLY A 194 -2.75 -16.02 -10.66
N TYR A 195 -3.60 -15.00 -10.75
CA TYR A 195 -3.38 -13.62 -10.26
C TYR A 195 -4.62 -13.12 -9.50
N PRO A 196 -4.48 -12.39 -8.38
CA PRO A 196 -3.23 -12.06 -7.68
C PRO A 196 -2.67 -13.24 -6.88
N GLY A 197 -1.34 -13.38 -6.87
CA GLY A 197 -0.63 -14.52 -6.32
C GLY A 197 -0.43 -14.49 -4.81
N GLY A 198 -0.29 -13.30 -4.21
CA GLY A 198 -0.03 -13.13 -2.77
C GLY A 198 -0.97 -13.93 -1.86
N PRO A 199 -2.30 -13.77 -1.95
CA PRO A 199 -3.26 -14.51 -1.13
C PRO A 199 -3.22 -16.04 -1.36
N ILE A 200 -2.94 -16.48 -2.59
CA ILE A 200 -2.89 -17.90 -2.95
C ILE A 200 -1.63 -18.55 -2.35
N ILE A 201 -0.48 -17.89 -2.50
CA ILE A 201 0.80 -18.28 -1.89
C ILE A 201 0.64 -18.41 -0.38
N GLU A 202 0.01 -17.43 0.29
CA GLU A 202 -0.20 -17.49 1.73
C GLU A 202 -1.01 -18.71 2.17
N LYS A 203 -2.11 -19.00 1.48
CA LYS A 203 -2.96 -20.16 1.76
C LYS A 203 -2.21 -21.48 1.60
N LEU A 204 -1.39 -21.60 0.55
CA LEU A 204 -0.58 -22.78 0.29
C LEU A 204 0.57 -22.93 1.31
N ALA A 205 1.22 -21.83 1.65
CA ALA A 205 2.26 -21.78 2.68
C ALA A 205 1.73 -22.20 4.06
N ALA A 206 0.51 -21.79 4.40
CA ALA A 206 -0.17 -22.18 5.64
C ALA A 206 -0.37 -23.70 5.72
N ALA A 207 -0.75 -24.35 4.61
CA ALA A 207 -0.92 -25.80 4.54
C ALA A 207 0.41 -26.56 4.74
N ALA A 208 1.55 -25.95 4.36
CA ALA A 208 2.90 -26.46 4.61
C ALA A 208 3.52 -25.93 5.93
N GLY A 209 2.75 -25.27 6.78
CA GLY A 209 3.19 -24.84 8.11
C GLY A 209 4.29 -23.77 8.13
N PHE A 210 4.40 -22.95 7.08
CA PHE A 210 5.35 -21.83 6.99
C PHE A 210 6.82 -22.20 7.26
N LYS A 211 7.27 -23.33 6.72
CA LYS A 211 8.64 -23.83 6.81
C LYS A 211 9.41 -23.52 5.53
N ASP A 212 10.71 -23.29 5.68
CA ASP A 212 11.62 -23.24 4.54
C ASP A 212 12.10 -24.64 4.19
N TYR A 213 11.64 -25.16 3.06
CA TYR A 213 11.97 -26.50 2.55
C TYR A 213 13.18 -26.47 1.61
N TYR A 214 13.40 -25.34 0.94
CA TYR A 214 14.29 -25.29 -0.23
C TYR A 214 15.43 -24.30 -0.12
N SER A 215 15.49 -23.50 0.96
CA SER A 215 16.61 -22.60 1.24
C SER A 215 16.95 -21.68 0.07
N TYR A 216 15.92 -21.14 -0.59
CA TYR A 216 16.09 -20.19 -1.70
C TYR A 216 16.95 -18.99 -1.29
N PRO A 217 17.63 -18.32 -2.24
CA PRO A 217 18.56 -17.24 -1.90
C PRO A 217 17.85 -16.06 -1.22
N ARG A 218 18.47 -15.55 -0.15
CA ARG A 218 18.12 -14.26 0.47
C ARG A 218 19.09 -13.21 -0.01
N THR A 219 18.58 -12.06 -0.41
CA THR A 219 19.40 -10.89 -0.70
C THR A 219 20.20 -10.51 0.54
N LYS A 220 21.53 -10.47 0.39
CA LYS A 220 22.46 -10.10 1.46
C LYS A 220 22.86 -8.64 1.28
N ASN A 221 22.63 -7.84 2.31
CA ASN A 221 23.09 -6.46 2.34
C ASN A 221 24.62 -6.45 2.41
N LEU A 222 25.25 -5.70 1.50
CA LEU A 222 26.67 -5.38 1.55
C LEU A 222 26.83 -4.09 2.38
N HIS A 223 27.87 -4.03 3.23
CA HIS A 223 28.32 -2.79 3.90
C HIS A 223 27.23 -1.90 4.56
N ASP A 224 26.27 -2.49 5.29
CA ASP A 224 25.17 -1.76 5.96
C ASP A 224 24.23 -0.97 5.01
N GLU A 225 24.30 -1.19 3.69
CA GLU A 225 23.30 -0.66 2.75
C GLU A 225 21.94 -1.35 2.93
N ILE A 226 20.86 -0.61 2.71
CA ILE A 226 19.50 -1.12 2.82
C ILE A 226 18.90 -1.10 1.42
N PHE A 227 18.69 -2.27 0.85
CA PHE A 227 18.03 -2.44 -0.45
C PHE A 227 17.29 -3.76 -0.48
N PHE A 228 16.35 -3.87 -1.41
CA PHE A 228 15.63 -5.11 -1.68
C PHE A 228 15.99 -5.63 -3.07
N SER A 229 15.94 -6.94 -3.24
CA SER A 229 16.05 -7.61 -4.53
C SER A 229 15.28 -8.92 -4.43
N PHE A 230 14.37 -9.15 -5.38
CA PHE A 230 13.48 -10.31 -5.43
C PHE A 230 13.55 -11.03 -6.80
N SER A 231 14.12 -10.42 -7.85
CA SER A 231 14.27 -11.09 -9.15
C SER A 231 15.16 -12.33 -9.08
N GLY A 232 16.20 -12.32 -8.24
CA GLY A 232 17.04 -13.49 -7.98
C GLY A 232 16.27 -14.63 -7.30
N LEU A 233 15.38 -14.29 -6.36
CA LEU A 233 14.52 -15.25 -5.66
C LEU A 233 13.54 -15.91 -6.62
N LYS A 234 12.83 -15.12 -7.44
CA LYS A 234 11.93 -15.62 -8.49
C LYS A 234 12.67 -16.56 -9.46
N THR A 235 13.85 -16.16 -9.92
CA THR A 235 14.66 -16.96 -10.85
C THR A 235 15.12 -18.27 -10.23
N ALA A 236 15.51 -18.26 -8.95
CA ALA A 236 15.88 -19.47 -8.22
C ALA A 236 14.71 -20.45 -8.08
N VAL A 237 13.50 -19.95 -7.79
CA VAL A 237 12.28 -20.78 -7.76
C VAL A 237 12.01 -21.41 -9.12
N LEU A 238 12.05 -20.62 -10.20
CA LEU A 238 11.84 -21.12 -11.56
C LEU A 238 12.83 -22.24 -11.90
N TYR A 239 14.12 -22.05 -11.66
CA TYR A 239 15.14 -23.08 -11.93
C TYR A 239 15.01 -24.31 -11.04
N ASP A 240 14.53 -24.16 -9.81
CA ASP A 240 14.22 -25.30 -8.95
C ASP A 240 13.04 -26.13 -9.52
N LEU A 241 11.98 -25.46 -9.95
CA LEU A 241 10.84 -26.11 -10.60
C LEU A 241 11.24 -26.82 -11.90
N VAL A 242 12.10 -26.21 -12.72
CA VAL A 242 12.65 -26.84 -13.94
C VAL A 242 13.48 -28.07 -13.59
N ARG A 243 14.37 -28.00 -12.59
CA ARG A 243 15.20 -29.15 -12.17
C ARG A 243 14.37 -30.31 -11.62
N ARG A 244 13.23 -30.02 -10.99
CA ARG A 244 12.26 -31.02 -10.53
C ARG A 244 11.38 -31.57 -11.65
N GLY A 245 11.54 -31.06 -12.87
CA GLY A 245 10.69 -31.42 -14.00
C GLY A 245 9.25 -30.98 -13.80
N ALA A 246 8.98 -29.95 -12.98
CA ALA A 246 7.65 -29.39 -12.70
C ALA A 246 7.32 -28.17 -13.58
N TYR A 247 8.28 -27.69 -14.36
CA TYR A 247 8.11 -26.61 -15.34
C TYR A 247 8.95 -26.88 -16.59
N ASP A 248 8.37 -26.81 -17.78
CA ASP A 248 9.12 -26.85 -19.05
C ASP A 248 9.43 -25.43 -19.52
N PHE A 249 10.71 -25.05 -19.43
CA PHE A 249 11.17 -23.72 -19.83
C PHE A 249 11.02 -23.45 -21.34
N LYS A 250 11.15 -24.47 -22.20
CA LYS A 250 11.06 -24.31 -23.66
C LYS A 250 9.61 -24.16 -24.12
N ALA A 251 8.72 -24.94 -23.51
CA ALA A 251 7.29 -24.88 -23.83
C ALA A 251 6.55 -23.78 -23.05
N GLY A 252 7.13 -23.25 -21.97
CA GLY A 252 6.51 -22.22 -21.14
C GLY A 252 5.28 -22.71 -20.37
N ILE A 253 5.16 -24.04 -20.19
CA ILE A 253 3.99 -24.69 -19.59
C ILE A 253 4.37 -25.47 -18.33
N LEU A 254 3.37 -25.66 -17.48
CA LEU A 254 3.41 -26.64 -16.41
C LEU A 254 3.44 -28.05 -16.98
N VAL A 255 4.09 -28.94 -16.25
CA VAL A 255 4.16 -30.37 -16.53
C VAL A 255 3.58 -31.14 -15.35
N GLU A 256 3.23 -32.40 -15.58
CA GLU A 256 2.45 -33.24 -14.65
C GLU A 256 3.07 -33.39 -13.25
N GLN A 257 4.38 -33.17 -13.13
CA GLN A 257 5.12 -33.22 -11.87
C GLN A 257 4.85 -32.03 -10.93
N MET A 258 4.08 -31.01 -11.34
CA MET A 258 3.62 -29.94 -10.45
C MET A 258 2.50 -30.45 -9.51
N THR A 259 2.90 -31.08 -8.40
CA THR A 259 1.96 -31.58 -7.38
C THR A 259 1.52 -30.48 -6.42
N LEU A 260 0.36 -30.68 -5.78
CA LEU A 260 -0.10 -29.77 -4.71
C LEU A 260 0.91 -29.65 -3.56
N GLN A 261 1.57 -30.74 -3.19
CA GLN A 261 2.61 -30.72 -2.15
C GLN A 261 3.77 -29.83 -2.56
N LEU A 262 4.28 -29.97 -3.79
CA LEU A 262 5.34 -29.10 -4.30
C LEU A 262 4.89 -27.63 -4.29
N GLN A 263 3.65 -27.35 -4.70
CA GLN A 263 3.12 -25.99 -4.64
C GLN A 263 3.09 -25.41 -3.22
N GLN A 264 2.68 -26.22 -2.23
CA GLN A 264 2.67 -25.81 -0.83
C GLN A 264 4.09 -25.55 -0.30
N GLU A 265 5.04 -26.44 -0.55
CA GLU A 265 6.42 -26.33 -0.08
C GLU A 265 7.16 -25.14 -0.72
N VAL A 266 6.95 -24.90 -2.03
CA VAL A 266 7.50 -23.73 -2.74
C VAL A 266 6.92 -22.43 -2.18
N SER A 267 5.59 -22.37 -2.01
CA SER A 267 4.90 -21.19 -1.45
C SER A 267 5.39 -20.88 -0.04
N SER A 268 5.55 -21.92 0.79
CA SER A 268 6.07 -21.81 2.15
C SER A 268 7.50 -21.27 2.18
N SER A 269 8.38 -21.84 1.36
CA SER A 269 9.79 -21.40 1.28
C SER A 269 9.90 -19.97 0.75
N LEU A 270 9.10 -19.59 -0.26
CA LEU A 270 9.06 -18.23 -0.81
C LEU A 270 8.68 -17.21 0.28
N LEU A 271 7.60 -17.48 1.00
CA LEU A 271 7.08 -16.57 2.02
C LEU A 271 8.04 -16.41 3.20
N VAL A 272 8.71 -17.50 3.61
CA VAL A 272 9.78 -17.46 4.61
C VAL A 272 10.96 -16.61 4.12
N CYS A 273 11.38 -16.75 2.86
CA CYS A 273 12.47 -15.96 2.27
C CYS A 273 12.15 -14.46 2.26
N ILE A 274 10.94 -14.08 1.83
CA ILE A 274 10.51 -12.68 1.82
C ILE A 274 10.46 -12.12 3.24
N GLY A 275 9.96 -12.91 4.20
CA GLY A 275 10.00 -12.57 5.63
C GLY A 275 11.42 -12.34 6.15
N ASP A 276 12.37 -13.20 5.80
CA ASP A 276 13.79 -13.04 6.17
C ASP A 276 14.38 -11.74 5.60
N ILE A 277 14.08 -11.43 4.33
CA ILE A 277 14.56 -10.22 3.65
C ILE A 277 14.01 -8.97 4.35
N PHE A 278 12.71 -8.94 4.66
CA PHE A 278 12.07 -7.84 5.38
C PHE A 278 12.66 -7.64 6.77
N GLU A 279 12.76 -8.71 7.56
CA GLU A 279 13.38 -8.64 8.89
C GLU A 279 14.83 -8.14 8.85
N ASN A 280 15.62 -8.63 7.88
CA ASN A 280 17.00 -8.22 7.73
C ASN A 280 17.13 -6.73 7.44
N ASN A 281 16.31 -6.20 6.52
CA ASN A 281 16.33 -4.79 6.16
C ASN A 281 15.81 -3.89 7.30
N ILE A 282 14.74 -4.31 8.01
CA ILE A 282 14.27 -3.59 9.20
C ILE A 282 15.33 -3.61 10.31
N ARG A 283 16.04 -4.73 10.50
CA ARG A 283 17.17 -4.83 11.45
C ARG A 283 18.24 -3.78 11.14
N CYS A 284 18.66 -3.67 9.88
CA CYS A 284 19.65 -2.69 9.46
C CYS A 284 19.14 -1.26 9.62
N ALA A 285 17.88 -1.01 9.28
CA ALA A 285 17.24 0.30 9.46
C ALA A 285 17.20 0.73 10.94
N LEU A 286 16.78 -0.16 11.85
CA LEU A 286 16.74 0.12 13.29
C LEU A 286 18.14 0.31 13.90
N LYS A 287 19.17 -0.36 13.38
CA LYS A 287 20.56 -0.13 13.78
C LYS A 287 21.05 1.26 13.35
N LYS A 288 20.70 1.68 12.13
CA LYS A 288 21.09 2.98 11.56
C LYS A 288 20.30 4.15 12.14
N TYR A 289 19.06 3.91 12.54
CA TYR A 289 18.13 4.92 13.08
C TYR A 289 17.54 4.47 14.42
N PRO A 290 18.35 4.40 15.50
CA PRO A 290 17.91 3.91 16.80
C PRO A 290 16.79 4.74 17.45
N GLN A 291 16.66 6.01 17.05
CA GLN A 291 15.62 6.95 17.49
C GLN A 291 14.21 6.61 16.99
N ALA A 292 14.07 5.77 15.96
CA ALA A 292 12.77 5.34 15.46
C ALA A 292 11.95 4.69 16.57
N GLN A 293 10.79 5.22 16.88
CA GLN A 293 9.94 4.75 17.98
C GLN A 293 9.26 3.42 17.63
N MET A 294 8.91 3.25 16.35
CA MET A 294 8.18 2.08 15.87
C MET A 294 8.52 1.70 14.43
N VAL A 295 7.97 0.57 14.00
CA VAL A 295 7.96 0.11 12.61
C VAL A 295 6.51 0.00 12.13
N THR A 296 6.19 0.60 10.98
CA THR A 296 4.90 0.44 10.30
C THR A 296 5.02 -0.45 9.08
N PHE A 297 3.95 -1.18 8.73
CA PHE A 297 3.90 -2.04 7.55
C PHE A 297 2.64 -1.79 6.72
N THR A 298 2.81 -1.33 5.49
CA THR A 298 1.73 -0.86 4.61
C THR A 298 1.89 -1.36 3.17
N GLY A 299 0.89 -1.09 2.31
CA GLY A 299 0.79 -1.64 0.97
C GLY A 299 0.12 -3.02 0.93
N GLY A 300 -0.26 -3.48 -0.27
CA GLY A 300 -1.03 -4.72 -0.44
C GLY A 300 -0.37 -5.98 0.14
N VAL A 301 0.96 -6.08 0.15
CA VAL A 301 1.69 -7.21 0.77
C VAL A 301 1.50 -7.22 2.29
N ALA A 302 1.21 -6.06 2.88
CA ALA A 302 0.88 -5.96 4.29
C ALA A 302 -0.44 -6.64 4.65
N CYS A 303 -1.28 -7.11 3.70
CA CYS A 303 -2.41 -7.98 4.02
C CYS A 303 -2.01 -9.38 4.50
N ASN A 304 -0.78 -9.82 4.24
CA ASN A 304 -0.31 -11.16 4.58
C ASN A 304 -0.15 -11.35 6.10
N ALA A 305 -0.97 -12.22 6.69
CA ALA A 305 -1.02 -12.48 8.13
C ALA A 305 0.27 -13.10 8.66
N TYR A 306 0.91 -14.00 7.89
CA TYR A 306 2.20 -14.56 8.29
C TYR A 306 3.29 -13.48 8.41
N LEU A 307 3.41 -12.59 7.41
CA LEU A 307 4.39 -11.50 7.42
C LEU A 307 4.10 -10.51 8.56
N ARG A 308 2.83 -10.18 8.82
CA ARG A 308 2.44 -9.35 9.97
C ARG A 308 2.91 -9.94 11.30
N GLU A 309 2.56 -11.21 11.56
CA GLU A 309 2.89 -11.85 12.84
C GLU A 309 4.40 -11.99 13.01
N ARG A 310 5.08 -12.34 11.92
CA ARG A 310 6.52 -12.46 11.89
C ARG A 310 7.23 -11.14 12.22
N LEU A 311 6.86 -10.05 11.53
CA LEU A 311 7.43 -8.72 11.76
C LEU A 311 7.07 -8.15 13.14
N SER A 312 5.84 -8.39 13.60
CA SER A 312 5.40 -8.05 14.96
C SER A 312 6.27 -8.74 16.01
N THR A 313 6.48 -10.05 15.88
CA THR A 313 7.34 -10.83 16.77
C THR A 313 8.80 -10.36 16.71
N PHE A 314 9.31 -10.05 15.52
CA PHE A 314 10.66 -9.50 15.33
C PHE A 314 10.86 -8.15 16.05
N CYS A 315 9.88 -7.24 15.97
CA CYS A 315 9.92 -5.92 16.60
C CYS A 315 9.74 -6.01 18.12
N ARG A 316 8.80 -6.85 18.59
CA ARG A 316 8.56 -7.11 20.02
C ARG A 316 9.82 -7.59 20.74
N ARG A 317 10.57 -8.52 20.13
CA ARG A 317 11.87 -9.00 20.67
C ARG A 317 12.92 -7.89 20.82
N ARG A 318 12.76 -6.77 20.11
CA ARG A 318 13.65 -5.60 20.15
C ARG A 318 13.08 -4.42 20.92
N LYS A 319 11.94 -4.60 21.61
CA LYS A 319 11.23 -3.53 22.33
C LYS A 319 10.91 -2.33 21.41
N LYS A 320 10.49 -2.62 20.18
CA LYS A 320 9.98 -1.63 19.23
C LYS A 320 8.52 -1.95 18.94
N ASP A 321 7.70 -0.91 18.88
CA ASP A 321 6.30 -1.05 18.51
C ASP A 321 6.18 -1.38 17.02
N PHE A 322 5.12 -2.12 16.68
CA PHE A 322 4.83 -2.52 15.31
C PHE A 322 3.35 -2.33 15.01
N VAL A 323 3.05 -1.68 13.89
CA VAL A 323 1.67 -1.52 13.41
C VAL A 323 1.62 -1.80 11.92
N ALA A 324 0.76 -2.73 11.51
CA ALA A 324 0.40 -2.89 10.12
C ALA A 324 -0.93 -2.19 9.84
N ALA A 325 -1.08 -1.60 8.66
CA ALA A 325 -2.38 -1.10 8.23
C ALA A 325 -3.43 -2.22 8.31
N PRO A 326 -4.67 -1.95 8.73
CA PRO A 326 -5.72 -2.96 8.69
C PRO A 326 -5.98 -3.38 7.23
N PRO A 327 -6.42 -4.62 6.96
CA PRO A 327 -6.51 -5.12 5.57
C PRO A 327 -7.34 -4.23 4.63
N ARG A 328 -8.42 -3.61 5.15
CA ARG A 328 -9.26 -2.65 4.40
C ARG A 328 -8.55 -1.37 3.94
N PHE A 329 -7.36 -1.07 4.47
CA PHE A 329 -6.56 0.12 4.17
C PHE A 329 -5.13 -0.22 3.69
N CYS A 330 -4.84 -1.50 3.41
CA CYS A 330 -3.54 -1.91 2.88
C CYS A 330 -3.40 -1.67 1.37
N GLY A 331 -4.46 -1.93 0.61
CA GLY A 331 -4.49 -1.67 -0.84
C GLY A 331 -4.75 -0.20 -1.14
N ASP A 332 -4.88 0.14 -2.42
CA ASP A 332 -5.14 1.51 -2.86
C ASP A 332 -6.57 1.91 -2.48
N ASN A 333 -6.71 3.01 -1.75
CA ASN A 333 -7.99 3.37 -1.15
C ASN A 333 -8.13 4.89 -0.92
N GLY A 334 -9.36 5.40 -0.96
CA GLY A 334 -9.67 6.81 -0.74
C GLY A 334 -9.53 7.22 0.72
N ALA A 335 -9.52 6.27 1.66
CA ALA A 335 -9.44 6.57 3.10
C ALA A 335 -8.06 7.11 3.49
N MET A 336 -6.98 6.52 2.98
CA MET A 336 -5.64 7.05 3.17
C MET A 336 -5.48 8.45 2.56
N ILE A 337 -6.15 8.72 1.43
CA ILE A 337 -6.13 10.02 0.77
C ILE A 337 -6.92 11.07 1.55
N ALA A 338 -8.11 10.71 2.05
CA ALA A 338 -8.91 11.58 2.91
C ALA A 338 -8.15 11.93 4.20
N PHE A 339 -7.49 10.94 4.82
CA PHE A 339 -6.72 11.14 6.04
C PHE A 339 -5.51 12.07 5.85
N VAL A 340 -4.70 11.82 4.82
CA VAL A 340 -3.58 12.72 4.49
C VAL A 340 -4.09 14.10 4.08
N GLY A 341 -5.20 14.16 3.35
CA GLY A 341 -5.91 15.40 3.02
C GLY A 341 -6.30 16.20 4.26
N ALA A 342 -6.82 15.53 5.30
CA ALA A 342 -7.15 16.17 6.57
C ALA A 342 -5.92 16.77 7.26
N LEU A 343 -4.82 16.00 7.33
CA LEU A 343 -3.55 16.46 7.91
C LEU A 343 -2.97 17.66 7.13
N LYS A 344 -3.11 17.69 5.81
CA LYS A 344 -2.74 18.86 4.97
C LYS A 344 -3.67 20.05 5.17
N ALA A 345 -4.97 19.80 5.34
CA ALA A 345 -5.97 20.84 5.57
C ALA A 345 -5.76 21.56 6.91
N GLU A 346 -5.38 20.84 7.98
CA GLU A 346 -4.98 21.44 9.27
C GLU A 346 -3.81 22.42 9.14
N ARG A 347 -2.93 22.18 8.16
CA ARG A 347 -1.78 23.04 7.82
C ARG A 347 -2.08 24.08 6.75
N GLN A 348 -3.32 24.12 6.26
CA GLN A 348 -3.76 25.00 5.18
C GLN A 348 -2.96 24.82 3.88
N GLU A 349 -2.49 23.60 3.60
CA GLU A 349 -1.79 23.23 2.37
C GLU A 349 -2.78 23.06 1.20
N TRP A 350 -3.40 24.17 0.80
CA TRP A 350 -4.37 24.19 -0.31
C TRP A 350 -3.68 24.17 -1.66
N ALA A 351 -4.26 23.45 -2.61
CA ALA A 351 -3.93 23.54 -4.02
C ALA A 351 -4.86 24.52 -4.74
N ASP A 352 -4.35 25.13 -5.81
CA ASP A 352 -5.18 25.87 -6.76
C ASP A 352 -5.75 24.95 -7.84
N LEU A 353 -6.53 25.52 -8.77
CA LEU A 353 -7.10 24.77 -9.89
C LEU A 353 -6.10 24.50 -11.03
N TYR A 354 -4.88 25.05 -10.95
CA TYR A 354 -3.77 24.73 -11.86
C TYR A 354 -2.99 23.48 -11.43
N LEU A 355 -3.29 22.91 -10.25
CA LEU A 355 -2.76 21.63 -9.80
C LEU A 355 -2.78 20.60 -10.93
N ASP A 356 -1.67 19.94 -11.20
CA ASP A 356 -1.55 18.94 -12.27
C ASP A 356 -1.03 17.62 -11.72
N VAL A 357 -1.23 16.55 -12.47
CA VAL A 357 -0.75 15.21 -12.12
C VAL A 357 0.76 15.11 -12.36
N ARG A 358 1.43 14.30 -11.54
CA ARG A 358 2.85 13.97 -11.69
C ARG A 358 2.98 12.45 -11.64
N PRO A 359 2.97 11.77 -12.80
CA PRO A 359 3.00 10.31 -12.88
C PRO A 359 4.15 9.67 -12.11
#